data_AF-A0A1B2F162-F1
#
_entry.id   AF-A0A1B2F162-F1
#
_cell.length_a   1.000
_cell.length_b   1.000
_cell.length_c   1.000
_cell.angle_alpha   90.00
_cell.angle_beta   90.00
_cell.angle_gamma   90.00
#
_symmetry.space_group_name_H-M   'P 1'
#
loop_
_entity.id
_entity.type
_entity.pdbx_description
1 polymer ?
#
loop_
_entity_poly.entity_id
_entity_poly.type
_entity_poly.pdbx_seq_one_letter_code
_entity_poly.pdbx_strand_id
1 'polypeptide(L)'
;MFEWGKRTSAVGGKAKVPKYSYNSKTEHTLCQWAQLAAERKKLLVYRVNLDKFEGSPLSRRKAEDVLNECDVFPTNLIDIKRASPRWQDCQMSSKESVETKFGEVALMLEVPPPNILGVIRRGFSCPVTYFSKGDESPGMEWIEFLKEFRVLVPPDKIFRNHKYYNEVLVVGRPSLDINALETRRVQVVGILCTRAYVSEGLKDRGATRMAILNRLRKLNPSLSVTVV
;
A
#
# COMPACT_ATOMS: atom_id res chain seq x y z
N MET A 1 -11.39 -13.63 33.76
CA MET A 1 -12.71 -14.11 34.20
C MET A 1 -13.77 -13.40 33.37
N PHE A 2 -14.25 -14.03 32.30
CA PHE A 2 -15.54 -13.73 31.68
C PHE A 2 -16.01 -15.04 31.03
N GLU A 3 -16.91 -15.73 31.72
CA GLU A 3 -17.56 -16.95 31.26
C GLU A 3 -18.61 -16.60 30.22
N TRP A 4 -18.58 -17.28 29.08
CA TRP A 4 -19.69 -17.27 28.12
C TRP A 4 -20.60 -18.47 28.40
N GLY A 5 -21.76 -18.18 28.98
CA GLY A 5 -22.81 -19.14 29.26
C GLY A 5 -23.36 -19.81 28.00
N LYS A 6 -23.51 -21.13 28.08
CA LYS A 6 -24.39 -21.92 27.21
C LYS A 6 -25.83 -21.42 27.35
N ARG A 7 -26.53 -21.15 26.23
CA ARG A 7 -27.92 -21.59 26.02
C ARG A 7 -28.40 -21.44 24.56
N THR A 8 -28.93 -22.58 24.11
CA THR A 8 -30.06 -22.82 23.20
C THR A 8 -30.02 -22.33 21.75
N SER A 9 -29.99 -23.33 20.88
CA SER A 9 -30.40 -23.36 19.49
C SER A 9 -31.76 -22.70 19.25
N ALA A 10 -31.81 -21.76 18.32
CA ALA A 10 -33.03 -21.36 17.62
C ALA A 10 -32.67 -20.87 16.21
N VAL A 11 -33.43 -21.37 15.23
CA VAL A 11 -33.39 -21.04 13.81
C VAL A 11 -33.70 -19.54 13.64
N GLY A 12 -32.74 -18.82 13.08
CA GLY A 12 -32.86 -17.40 12.76
C GLY A 12 -31.52 -16.94 12.23
N GLY A 13 -31.39 -16.82 10.91
CA GLY A 13 -30.17 -16.35 10.27
C GLY A 13 -29.82 -14.96 10.79
N LYS A 14 -28.92 -14.88 11.78
CA LYS A 14 -28.38 -13.61 12.27
C LYS A 14 -27.81 -12.89 11.07
N ALA A 15 -28.46 -11.80 10.64
CA ALA A 15 -27.89 -10.88 9.68
C ALA A 15 -26.48 -10.55 10.17
N LYS A 16 -25.46 -10.97 9.42
CA LYS A 16 -24.07 -10.69 9.76
C LYS A 16 -23.93 -9.18 9.79
N VAL A 17 -23.61 -8.63 10.96
CA VAL A 17 -23.29 -7.22 11.11
C VAL A 17 -22.11 -6.93 10.19
N PRO A 18 -22.20 -5.94 9.29
CA PRO A 18 -21.11 -5.60 8.39
C PRO A 18 -19.86 -5.23 9.20
N LYS A 19 -18.71 -5.70 8.75
CA LYS A 19 -17.44 -5.52 9.46
C LYS A 19 -16.78 -4.19 9.12
N TYR A 20 -16.96 -3.67 7.91
CA TYR A 20 -16.26 -2.50 7.39
C TYR A 20 -17.15 -1.40 6.79
N SER A 21 -18.32 -1.74 6.22
CA SER A 21 -19.23 -0.77 5.63
C SER A 21 -20.68 -1.26 5.60
N TYR A 22 -21.65 -0.36 5.81
CA TYR A 22 -23.07 -0.68 5.62
C TYR A 22 -23.45 -0.88 4.14
N ASN A 23 -22.64 -0.41 3.20
CA ASN A 23 -22.83 -0.70 1.78
C ASN A 23 -22.31 -2.12 1.47
N SER A 24 -23.19 -3.01 1.05
CA SER A 24 -22.87 -4.43 0.81
C SER A 24 -21.76 -4.66 -0.21
N LYS A 25 -21.68 -3.82 -1.25
CA LYS A 25 -20.63 -3.92 -2.29
C LYS A 25 -19.28 -3.45 -1.76
N THR A 26 -19.26 -2.35 -1.00
CA THR A 26 -18.07 -1.84 -0.33
C THR A 26 -17.57 -2.85 0.70
N GLU A 27 -18.46 -3.36 1.55
CA GLU A 27 -18.19 -4.39 2.55
C GLU A 27 -17.55 -5.63 1.94
N HIS A 28 -18.15 -6.16 0.87
CA HIS A 28 -17.64 -7.33 0.18
C HIS A 28 -16.22 -7.09 -0.35
N THR A 29 -15.98 -5.91 -0.93
CA THR A 29 -14.68 -5.55 -1.50
C THR A 29 -13.62 -5.38 -0.41
N LEU A 30 -13.95 -4.70 0.70
CA LEU A 30 -13.04 -4.53 1.84
C LEU A 30 -12.74 -5.85 2.55
N CYS A 31 -13.70 -6.79 2.59
CA CYS A 31 -13.45 -8.15 3.06
C CYS A 31 -12.40 -8.87 2.20
N GLN A 32 -12.43 -8.71 0.88
CA GLN A 32 -11.42 -9.30 -0.01
C GLN A 32 -10.03 -8.68 0.20
N TRP A 33 -9.96 -7.38 0.45
CA TRP A 33 -8.72 -6.73 0.86
C TRP A 33 -8.18 -7.27 2.19
N ALA A 34 -9.06 -7.51 3.17
CA ALA A 34 -8.68 -8.12 4.44
C ALA A 34 -8.13 -9.54 4.27
N GLN A 35 -8.73 -10.33 3.37
CA GLN A 35 -8.25 -11.69 3.06
C GLN A 35 -6.86 -11.66 2.41
N LEU A 36 -6.60 -10.70 1.51
CA LEU A 36 -5.29 -10.57 0.90
C LEU A 36 -4.17 -10.23 1.88
N ALA A 37 -4.45 -9.36 2.85
CA ALA A 37 -3.50 -9.05 3.91
C ALA A 37 -3.11 -10.31 4.71
N ALA A 38 -4.06 -11.23 4.90
CA ALA A 38 -3.82 -12.51 5.57
C ALA A 38 -3.01 -13.51 4.72
N GLU A 39 -3.21 -13.53 3.40
CA GLU A 39 -2.53 -14.48 2.51
C GLU A 39 -1.05 -14.16 2.24
N ARG A 40 -0.59 -12.92 2.51
CA ARG A 40 0.80 -12.44 2.36
C ARG A 40 1.48 -12.68 1.00
N LYS A 41 0.74 -13.12 -0.03
CA LYS A 41 1.27 -13.30 -1.40
C LYS A 41 1.32 -11.99 -2.17
N LYS A 42 0.38 -11.09 -1.88
CA LYS A 42 0.25 -9.79 -2.51
C LYS A 42 0.38 -8.72 -1.45
N LEU A 43 1.10 -7.66 -1.77
CA LEU A 43 1.38 -6.58 -0.83
C LEU A 43 1.11 -5.24 -1.48
N LEU A 44 0.70 -4.30 -0.65
CA LEU A 44 0.80 -2.89 -1.00
C LEU A 44 2.21 -2.42 -0.67
N VAL A 45 2.84 -1.78 -1.64
CA VAL A 45 4.16 -1.19 -1.47
C VAL A 45 4.11 0.28 -1.80
N TYR A 46 4.80 1.09 -1.00
CA TYR A 46 4.99 2.49 -1.29
C TYR A 46 6.35 2.68 -1.95
N ARG A 47 6.36 3.23 -3.16
CA ARG A 47 7.60 3.47 -3.92
C ARG A 47 8.38 4.62 -3.31
N VAL A 48 9.65 4.39 -2.99
CA VAL A 48 10.56 5.46 -2.59
C VAL A 48 11.03 6.19 -3.85
N ASN A 49 10.78 7.49 -3.91
CA ASN A 49 11.33 8.33 -4.97
C ASN A 49 12.78 8.71 -4.62
N LEU A 50 13.73 8.03 -5.26
CA LEU A 50 15.15 8.19 -4.99
C LEU A 50 15.67 9.58 -5.40
N ASP A 51 15.18 10.13 -6.51
CA ASP A 51 15.59 11.45 -7.01
C ASP A 51 15.19 12.58 -6.05
N LYS A 52 14.08 12.39 -5.33
CA LYS A 52 13.54 13.35 -4.36
C LYS A 52 13.78 12.94 -2.90
N PHE A 53 14.57 11.88 -2.65
CA PHE A 53 14.67 11.30 -1.33
C PHE A 53 15.20 12.30 -0.30
N GLU A 54 16.30 13.00 -0.60
CA GLU A 54 16.94 13.95 0.33
C GLU A 54 16.00 15.08 0.77
N GLY A 55 15.13 15.54 -0.14
CA GLY A 55 14.11 16.55 0.14
C GLY A 55 12.84 16.00 0.81
N SER A 56 12.65 14.68 0.84
CA SER A 56 11.46 14.06 1.41
C SER A 56 11.55 13.87 2.93
N PRO A 57 10.42 13.83 3.66
CA PRO A 57 10.42 13.50 5.09
C PRO A 57 11.04 12.13 5.41
N LEU A 58 11.04 11.20 4.45
CA LEU A 58 11.63 9.85 4.58
C LEU A 58 13.16 9.86 4.73
N SER A 59 13.84 10.97 4.40
CA SER A 59 15.29 11.09 4.63
C SER A 59 15.65 11.42 6.08
N ARG A 60 14.67 11.81 6.91
CA ARG A 60 14.90 12.32 8.28
C ARG A 60 14.13 11.58 9.36
N ARG A 61 13.03 10.92 8.99
CA ARG A 61 12.06 10.34 9.94
C ARG A 61 11.78 8.88 9.61
N LYS A 62 11.19 8.17 10.58
CA LYS A 62 10.69 6.82 10.37
C LYS A 62 9.62 6.82 9.29
N ALA A 63 9.68 5.83 8.41
CA ALA A 63 8.76 5.70 7.30
C ALA A 63 7.31 5.56 7.77
N GLU A 64 7.10 4.77 8.83
CA GLU A 64 5.77 4.58 9.43
C GLU A 64 5.17 5.91 9.92
N ASP A 65 5.96 6.73 10.61
CA ASP A 65 5.49 8.03 11.11
C ASP A 65 5.12 8.97 9.96
N VAL A 66 5.96 9.03 8.92
CA VAL A 66 5.72 9.86 7.74
C VAL A 66 4.43 9.45 7.03
N LEU A 67 4.24 8.16 6.77
CA LEU A 67 3.06 7.67 6.05
C LEU A 67 1.78 7.85 6.87
N ASN A 68 1.83 7.72 8.20
CA ASN A 68 0.66 7.94 9.06
C ASN A 68 0.29 9.41 9.27
N GLU A 69 1.11 10.36 8.81
CA GLU A 69 0.77 11.79 8.80
C GLU A 69 0.14 12.25 7.48
N CYS A 70 0.33 11.47 6.42
CA CYS A 70 -0.27 11.73 5.11
C CYS A 70 -1.79 11.49 5.15
N ASP A 71 -2.56 12.45 4.63
CA ASP A 71 -4.00 12.26 4.40
C ASP A 71 -4.24 11.14 3.40
N VAL A 72 -3.63 11.23 2.22
CA VAL A 72 -3.69 10.18 1.21
C VAL A 72 -2.33 10.03 0.55
N PHE A 73 -1.92 8.80 0.27
CA PHE A 73 -0.74 8.51 -0.53
C PHE A 73 -0.98 7.34 -1.49
N PRO A 74 -0.31 7.33 -2.65
CA PRO A 74 -0.40 6.24 -3.60
C PRO A 74 0.49 5.06 -3.16
N THR A 75 -0.01 3.85 -3.40
CA THR A 75 0.72 2.59 -3.20
C THR A 75 0.56 1.71 -4.42
N ASN A 76 1.48 0.78 -4.67
CA ASN A 76 1.33 -0.20 -5.73
C ASN A 76 0.98 -1.56 -5.13
N LEU A 77 -0.05 -2.21 -5.68
CA LEU A 77 -0.32 -3.61 -5.40
C LEU A 77 0.64 -4.47 -6.22
N ILE A 78 1.42 -5.32 -5.55
CA ILE A 78 2.39 -6.23 -6.17
C ILE A 78 2.12 -7.67 -5.75
N ASP A 79 2.47 -8.61 -6.61
CA ASP A 79 2.53 -10.04 -6.29
C ASP A 79 4.01 -10.43 -6.13
N ILE A 80 4.42 -10.76 -4.89
CA ILE A 80 5.84 -11.05 -4.59
C ILE A 80 6.31 -12.29 -5.36
N LYS A 81 5.43 -13.26 -5.63
CA LYS A 81 5.80 -14.47 -6.37
C LYS A 81 6.17 -14.15 -7.81
N ARG A 82 5.48 -13.17 -8.41
CA ARG A 82 5.80 -12.67 -9.76
C ARG A 82 7.00 -11.74 -9.76
N ALA A 83 7.26 -11.05 -8.64
CA ALA A 83 8.42 -10.17 -8.49
C ALA A 83 9.73 -10.94 -8.23
N SER A 84 9.67 -12.18 -7.74
CA SER A 84 10.85 -12.99 -7.37
C SER A 84 11.65 -13.48 -8.59
N PRO A 85 12.99 -13.52 -8.52
CA PRO A 85 13.87 -13.76 -9.66
C PRO A 85 13.85 -15.21 -10.16
N ARG A 86 13.44 -16.19 -9.33
CA ARG A 86 13.35 -17.62 -9.72
C ARG A 86 12.44 -17.89 -10.93
N TRP A 87 11.57 -16.95 -11.31
CA TRP A 87 10.67 -17.09 -12.47
C TRP A 87 11.13 -16.27 -13.69
N GLN A 88 12.11 -15.37 -13.54
CA GLN A 88 12.62 -14.54 -14.65
C GLN A 88 13.63 -15.28 -15.53
N ASP A 89 14.21 -16.38 -15.06
CA ASP A 89 15.16 -17.19 -15.85
C ASP A 89 14.47 -18.07 -16.94
N CYS A 90 13.13 -18.10 -17.02
CA CYS A 90 12.43 -18.98 -17.96
C CYS A 90 11.69 -18.28 -19.12
N GLN A 91 11.65 -16.95 -19.22
CA GLN A 91 11.05 -16.28 -20.38
C GLN A 91 11.81 -15.02 -20.79
N MET A 92 12.82 -15.21 -21.63
CA MET A 92 13.21 -14.16 -22.58
C MET A 92 12.16 -14.12 -23.70
N SER A 93 11.25 -13.16 -23.67
CA SER A 93 10.79 -12.52 -24.90
C SER A 93 10.33 -11.09 -24.64
N SER A 94 10.87 -10.19 -25.46
CA SER A 94 10.57 -8.78 -25.56
C SER A 94 9.08 -8.52 -25.80
N LYS A 95 8.39 -7.98 -24.80
CA LYS A 95 7.30 -6.99 -24.91
C LYS A 95 6.80 -6.68 -23.50
N GLU A 96 7.14 -5.48 -23.02
CA GLU A 96 6.45 -4.82 -21.91
C GLU A 96 6.37 -5.61 -20.59
N SER A 97 7.40 -5.48 -19.74
CA SER A 97 7.33 -5.84 -18.32
C SER A 97 6.36 -4.89 -17.59
N VAL A 98 5.07 -5.10 -17.82
CA VAL A 98 3.96 -4.26 -17.31
C VAL A 98 3.66 -4.53 -15.83
N GLU A 99 4.33 -5.48 -15.16
CA GLU A 99 3.90 -5.94 -13.82
C GLU A 99 4.91 -5.74 -12.66
N THR A 100 6.06 -5.07 -12.86
CA THR A 100 7.09 -4.92 -11.81
C THR A 100 7.48 -3.46 -11.50
N LYS A 101 6.53 -2.53 -11.41
CA LYS A 101 6.86 -1.09 -11.26
C LYS A 101 6.64 -0.55 -9.84
N PHE A 102 7.17 -1.20 -8.80
CA PHE A 102 7.39 -0.52 -7.52
C PHE A 102 8.66 0.36 -7.52
N GLY A 103 9.42 0.35 -8.62
CA GLY A 103 10.69 1.08 -8.74
C GLY A 103 11.87 0.25 -8.25
N GLU A 104 12.95 0.93 -7.85
CA GLU A 104 14.18 0.29 -7.36
C GLU A 104 14.12 -0.06 -5.87
N VAL A 105 13.46 0.80 -5.08
CA VAL A 105 13.26 0.65 -3.63
C VAL A 105 11.81 0.99 -3.27
N ALA A 106 11.19 0.16 -2.45
CA ALA A 106 9.86 0.40 -1.91
C ALA A 106 9.74 -0.05 -0.45
N LEU A 107 8.74 0.49 0.24
CA LEU A 107 8.36 0.12 1.60
C LEU A 107 7.18 -0.85 1.53
N MET A 108 7.29 -2.00 2.19
CA MET A 108 6.20 -2.97 2.31
C MET A 108 5.24 -2.54 3.39
N LEU A 109 3.94 -2.53 3.09
CA LEU A 109 2.92 -2.01 3.98
C LEU A 109 1.92 -3.08 4.39
N GLU A 110 1.52 -3.04 5.67
CA GLU A 110 0.29 -3.66 6.14
C GLU A 110 -0.76 -2.56 6.33
N VAL A 111 -1.71 -2.51 5.39
CA VAL A 111 -2.74 -1.48 5.32
C VAL A 111 -4.07 -2.07 5.82
N PRO A 112 -4.66 -1.50 6.89
CA PRO A 112 -5.99 -1.90 7.33
C PRO A 112 -7.03 -1.65 6.23
N PRO A 113 -7.98 -2.56 5.98
CA PRO A 113 -8.99 -2.38 4.93
C PRO A 113 -9.75 -1.03 4.98
N PRO A 114 -10.12 -0.49 6.16
CA PRO A 114 -10.76 0.83 6.23
C PRO A 114 -9.96 1.98 5.63
N ASN A 115 -8.62 1.87 5.60
CA ASN A 115 -7.72 2.86 5.03
C ASN A 115 -7.67 2.83 3.50
N ILE A 116 -8.26 1.81 2.86
CA ILE A 116 -8.25 1.68 1.40
C ILE A 116 -9.33 2.57 0.82
N LEU A 117 -8.89 3.62 0.14
CA LEU A 117 -9.77 4.58 -0.49
C LEU A 117 -10.31 4.01 -1.81
N GLY A 118 -9.43 3.40 -2.61
CA GLY A 118 -9.76 2.75 -3.89
C GLY A 118 -8.60 2.83 -4.88
N VAL A 119 -8.87 2.60 -6.17
CA VAL A 119 -7.91 2.78 -7.26
C VAL A 119 -8.35 3.90 -8.19
N ILE A 120 -7.38 4.56 -8.82
CA ILE A 120 -7.63 5.53 -9.89
C ILE A 120 -7.75 4.79 -11.23
N ARG A 121 -8.75 5.15 -12.05
CA ARG A 121 -8.91 4.60 -13.40
C ARG A 121 -7.79 5.09 -14.32
N ARG A 122 -7.33 4.24 -15.26
CA ARG A 122 -6.38 4.69 -16.29
C ARG A 122 -6.97 5.87 -17.08
N GLY A 123 -6.15 6.91 -17.29
CA GLY A 123 -6.55 8.16 -17.95
C GLY A 123 -6.78 9.35 -17.02
N PHE A 124 -6.75 9.14 -15.70
CA PHE A 124 -6.75 10.22 -14.70
C PHE A 124 -5.43 10.22 -13.94
N SER A 125 -4.73 11.35 -13.90
CA SER A 125 -3.54 11.54 -13.06
C SER A 125 -3.92 12.35 -11.83
N CYS A 126 -3.94 11.72 -10.66
CA CYS A 126 -3.93 12.49 -9.42
C CYS A 126 -2.55 13.14 -9.28
N PRO A 127 -2.44 14.43 -8.90
CA PRO A 127 -1.17 14.98 -8.50
C PRO A 127 -0.60 14.12 -7.36
N VAL A 128 0.67 13.71 -7.51
CA VAL A 128 1.43 12.91 -6.52
C VAL A 128 1.87 13.85 -5.39
N THR A 129 0.92 14.57 -4.80
CA THR A 129 1.16 15.44 -3.67
C THR A 129 0.88 14.66 -2.39
N TYR A 130 1.94 14.55 -1.58
CA TYR A 130 1.84 14.13 -0.19
C TYR A 130 1.01 15.19 0.54
N PHE A 131 -0.22 14.89 0.89
CA PHE A 131 -1.02 15.80 1.70
C PHE A 131 -0.60 15.60 3.16
N SER A 132 0.41 16.35 3.60
CA SER A 132 0.86 16.33 4.99
C SER A 132 0.30 17.54 5.73
N LYS A 133 0.07 17.38 7.02
CA LYS A 133 -0.40 18.46 7.89
C LYS A 133 0.72 19.53 8.00
N GLY A 134 0.55 20.68 7.32
CA GLY A 134 1.51 21.78 7.37
C GLY A 134 1.54 22.64 6.10
N ASP A 135 1.22 22.05 4.95
CA ASP A 135 0.80 22.86 3.80
C ASP A 135 -0.64 23.30 4.06
N GLU A 136 -0.97 24.55 3.79
CA GLU A 136 -2.32 25.12 3.93
C GLU A 136 -3.32 24.37 3.04
N SER A 137 -3.72 23.16 3.45
CA SER A 137 -4.55 22.26 2.66
C SER A 137 -5.64 21.61 3.49
N PRO A 138 -6.82 21.44 2.89
CA PRO A 138 -8.06 21.11 3.55
C PRO A 138 -8.15 19.59 3.62
N GLY A 139 -7.68 18.99 4.72
CA GLY A 139 -7.52 17.53 4.83
C GLY A 139 -8.78 16.70 4.52
N MET A 140 -9.98 17.29 4.63
CA MET A 140 -11.25 16.67 4.24
C MET A 140 -11.64 16.92 2.77
N GLU A 141 -11.39 18.10 2.21
CA GLU A 141 -11.81 18.41 0.83
C GLU A 141 -11.13 17.51 -0.19
N TRP A 142 -9.86 17.13 0.04
CA TRP A 142 -9.16 16.20 -0.85
C TRP A 142 -9.70 14.77 -0.78
N ILE A 143 -10.06 14.28 0.40
CA ILE A 143 -10.64 12.94 0.54
C ILE A 143 -12.00 12.88 -0.15
N GLU A 144 -12.79 13.95 -0.02
CA GLU A 144 -14.08 14.10 -0.69
C GLU A 144 -13.91 14.22 -2.21
N PHE A 145 -12.98 15.05 -2.67
CA PHE A 145 -12.61 15.17 -4.08
C PHE A 145 -12.22 13.80 -4.67
N LEU A 146 -11.36 13.05 -3.97
CA LEU A 146 -10.94 11.72 -4.42
C LEU A 146 -12.06 10.68 -4.39
N LYS A 147 -13.18 10.89 -3.65
CA LYS A 147 -14.36 10.00 -3.72
C LYS A 147 -14.92 9.91 -5.13
N GLU A 148 -14.84 10.98 -5.90
CA GLU A 148 -15.44 11.06 -7.23
C GLU A 148 -14.60 10.33 -8.30
N PHE A 149 -13.27 10.30 -8.13
CA PHE A 149 -12.35 9.76 -9.13
C PHE A 149 -11.87 8.34 -8.84
N ARG A 150 -12.19 7.81 -7.68
CA ARG A 150 -11.79 6.47 -7.27
C ARG A 150 -12.85 5.42 -7.57
N VAL A 151 -12.38 4.20 -7.76
CA VAL A 151 -13.24 3.02 -7.71
C VAL A 151 -12.68 2.06 -6.69
N LEU A 152 -13.52 1.66 -5.73
CA LEU A 152 -13.16 0.53 -4.87
C LEU A 152 -13.36 -0.77 -5.68
N VAL A 153 -12.25 -1.43 -5.99
CA VAL A 153 -12.25 -2.68 -6.74
C VAL A 153 -11.64 -3.81 -5.90
N PRO A 154 -12.11 -5.06 -6.10
CA PRO A 154 -11.44 -6.23 -5.59
C PRO A 154 -9.98 -6.26 -6.05
N PRO A 155 -9.04 -6.62 -5.17
CA PRO A 155 -7.63 -6.57 -5.51
C PRO A 155 -7.24 -7.56 -6.62
N ASP A 156 -7.93 -8.70 -6.74
CA ASP A 156 -7.72 -9.64 -7.86
C ASP A 156 -8.10 -9.05 -9.23
N LYS A 157 -9.04 -8.10 -9.26
CA LYS A 157 -9.44 -7.43 -10.51
C LYS A 157 -8.39 -6.43 -10.97
N ILE A 158 -7.55 -5.92 -10.09
CA ILE A 158 -6.46 -4.99 -10.44
C ILE A 158 -5.44 -5.68 -11.34
N PHE A 159 -5.04 -6.91 -11.01
CA PHE A 159 -4.09 -7.67 -11.82
C PHE A 159 -4.67 -8.22 -13.13
N ARG A 160 -5.98 -8.50 -13.17
CA ARG A 160 -6.62 -9.13 -14.33
C ARG A 160 -7.14 -8.12 -15.37
N ASN A 161 -7.12 -6.83 -15.07
CA ASN A 161 -7.80 -5.83 -15.90
C ASN A 161 -6.91 -4.60 -16.15
N HIS A 162 -6.50 -4.44 -17.41
CA HIS A 162 -5.69 -3.31 -17.88
C HIS A 162 -6.38 -1.94 -17.79
N LYS A 163 -7.66 -1.86 -17.39
CA LYS A 163 -8.39 -0.60 -17.16
C LYS A 163 -7.96 0.14 -15.88
N TYR A 164 -7.29 -0.53 -14.96
CA TYR A 164 -6.85 0.05 -13.70
C TYR A 164 -5.31 0.16 -13.66
N TYR A 165 -4.79 1.21 -13.04
CA TYR A 165 -3.41 1.16 -12.58
C TYR A 165 -3.34 0.19 -11.40
N ASN A 166 -2.15 -0.36 -11.15
CA ASN A 166 -1.87 -1.07 -9.91
C ASN A 166 -1.74 -0.12 -8.70
N GLU A 167 -1.98 1.17 -8.92
CA GLU A 167 -1.96 2.21 -7.90
C GLU A 167 -3.25 2.20 -7.07
N VAL A 168 -3.08 2.04 -5.76
CA VAL A 168 -4.11 1.98 -4.74
C VAL A 168 -3.90 3.17 -3.83
N LEU A 169 -4.93 3.98 -3.68
CA LEU A 169 -4.94 5.13 -2.78
C LEU A 169 -5.21 4.66 -1.36
N VAL A 170 -4.29 5.02 -0.46
CA VAL A 170 -4.34 4.66 0.95
C VAL A 170 -4.39 5.92 1.79
N VAL A 171 -5.25 5.93 2.79
CA VAL A 171 -5.29 6.98 3.81
C VAL A 171 -4.31 6.61 4.90
N GLY A 172 -3.37 7.50 5.19
CA GLY A 172 -2.37 7.27 6.23
C GLY A 172 -2.85 7.70 7.61
N ARG A 173 -3.47 8.87 7.68
CA ARG A 173 -3.94 9.47 8.92
C ARG A 173 -4.95 8.55 9.63
N PRO A 174 -4.69 8.12 10.88
CA PRO A 174 -5.65 7.35 11.66
C PRO A 174 -6.81 8.23 12.16
N SER A 175 -7.90 7.60 12.57
CA SER A 175 -9.09 8.26 13.14
C SER A 175 -9.84 9.17 12.17
N LEU A 176 -9.77 8.90 10.87
CA LEU A 176 -10.64 9.51 9.85
C LEU A 176 -11.76 8.54 9.48
N ASP A 177 -12.99 9.03 9.38
CA ASP A 177 -14.12 8.22 8.90
C ASP A 177 -14.24 8.31 7.38
N ILE A 178 -14.07 7.17 6.70
CA ILE A 178 -14.04 7.10 5.24
C ILE A 178 -15.06 6.10 4.68
N ASN A 179 -15.42 5.08 5.46
CA ASN A 179 -16.29 3.98 5.03
C ASN A 179 -17.29 3.54 6.13
N ALA A 180 -17.66 4.43 7.06
CA ALA A 180 -18.37 4.13 8.30
C ALA A 180 -17.51 3.43 9.36
N LEU A 181 -16.19 3.48 9.18
CA LEU A 181 -15.18 3.07 10.14
C LEU A 181 -14.02 4.04 10.10
N GLU A 182 -13.44 4.25 11.27
CA GLU A 182 -12.20 4.99 11.43
C GLU A 182 -11.02 4.25 10.81
N THR A 183 -10.21 5.00 10.07
CA THR A 183 -8.89 4.57 9.63
C THR A 183 -7.99 4.26 10.82
N ARG A 184 -7.06 3.34 10.62
CA ARG A 184 -6.11 2.89 11.64
C ARG A 184 -4.68 3.16 11.17
N ARG A 185 -3.72 2.97 12.07
CA ARG A 185 -2.32 3.12 11.67
C ARG A 185 -1.94 2.11 10.58
N VAL A 186 -1.29 2.60 9.53
CA VAL A 186 -0.61 1.78 8.53
C VAL A 186 0.73 1.35 9.10
N GLN A 187 1.06 0.07 8.99
CA GLN A 187 2.38 -0.43 9.44
C GLN A 187 3.33 -0.54 8.25
N VAL A 188 4.58 -0.17 8.47
CA VAL A 188 5.66 -0.47 7.53
C VAL A 188 6.35 -1.73 8.02
N VAL A 189 6.27 -2.80 7.24
CA VAL A 189 6.70 -4.15 7.67
C VAL A 189 8.00 -4.61 7.03
N GLY A 190 8.52 -3.86 6.05
CA GLY A 190 9.77 -4.21 5.39
C GLY A 190 10.20 -3.21 4.34
N ILE A 191 11.40 -3.42 3.82
CA ILE A 191 11.96 -2.69 2.68
C ILE A 191 12.14 -3.70 1.54
N LEU A 192 11.63 -3.38 0.37
CA LEU A 192 11.77 -4.15 -0.86
C LEU A 192 12.75 -3.42 -1.78
N CYS A 193 13.72 -4.14 -2.35
CA CYS A 193 14.63 -3.56 -3.34
C CYS A 193 14.90 -4.55 -4.47
N THR A 194 15.21 -4.03 -5.66
CA THR A 194 15.52 -4.88 -6.81
C THR A 194 16.95 -5.39 -6.75
N ARG A 195 17.21 -6.59 -7.28
CA ARG A 195 18.57 -7.12 -7.40
C ARG A 195 19.49 -6.19 -8.19
N ALA A 196 18.96 -5.57 -9.26
CA ALA A 196 19.66 -4.57 -10.06
C ALA A 196 20.17 -3.43 -9.18
N TYR A 197 19.31 -2.87 -8.32
CA TYR A 197 19.66 -1.79 -7.41
C TYR A 197 20.83 -2.14 -6.48
N VAL A 198 20.82 -3.34 -5.90
CA VAL A 198 21.91 -3.82 -5.03
C VAL A 198 23.20 -4.03 -5.84
N SER A 199 23.10 -4.68 -7.02
CA SER A 199 24.26 -5.00 -7.85
C SER A 199 24.93 -3.79 -8.49
N GLU A 200 24.15 -2.79 -8.91
CA GLU A 200 24.66 -1.51 -9.42
C GLU A 200 25.15 -0.62 -8.29
N GLY A 201 24.52 -0.70 -7.10
CA GLY A 201 24.95 -0.04 -5.88
C GLY A 201 26.39 -0.35 -5.47
N LEU A 202 26.88 -1.55 -5.83
CA LEU A 202 28.24 -2.00 -5.56
C LEU A 202 29.27 -1.53 -6.60
N LYS A 203 28.83 -1.02 -7.77
CA LYS A 203 29.70 -0.56 -8.86
C LYS A 203 29.77 0.97 -8.89
N ASP A 204 30.57 1.55 -7.99
CA ASP A 204 31.13 2.93 -7.90
C ASP A 204 30.22 4.16 -8.18
N ARG A 205 29.35 4.18 -9.20
CA ARG A 205 28.19 5.11 -9.30
C ARG A 205 27.10 4.85 -8.24
N GLY A 206 27.28 3.81 -7.42
CA GLY A 206 26.32 3.26 -6.46
C GLY A 206 26.43 3.75 -5.02
N ALA A 207 27.44 4.57 -4.67
CA ALA A 207 27.62 5.07 -3.31
C ALA A 207 26.39 5.85 -2.80
N THR A 208 25.79 6.70 -3.64
CA THR A 208 24.58 7.48 -3.29
C THR A 208 23.35 6.59 -3.13
N ARG A 209 23.17 5.58 -3.98
CA ARG A 209 22.05 4.63 -3.89
C ARG A 209 22.15 3.79 -2.62
N MET A 210 23.31 3.19 -2.37
CA MET A 210 23.53 2.43 -1.14
C MET A 210 23.44 3.31 0.11
N ALA A 211 23.84 4.58 0.03
CA ALA A 211 23.65 5.55 1.11
C ALA A 211 22.16 5.78 1.43
N ILE A 212 21.29 5.87 0.42
CA ILE A 212 19.83 5.99 0.62
C ILE A 212 19.28 4.76 1.33
N LEU A 213 19.61 3.55 0.86
CA LEU A 213 19.17 2.31 1.50
C LEU A 213 19.68 2.21 2.94
N ASN A 214 20.96 2.53 3.17
CA ASN A 214 21.54 2.52 4.51
C ASN A 214 20.87 3.56 5.44
N ARG A 215 20.53 4.74 4.91
CA ARG A 215 19.80 5.76 5.68
C ARG A 215 18.38 5.32 6.01
N LEU A 216 17.67 4.73 5.05
CA LEU A 216 16.35 4.12 5.28
C LEU A 216 16.41 3.04 6.37
N ARG A 217 17.42 2.17 6.33
CA ARG A 217 17.64 1.15 7.37
C ARG A 217 17.98 1.76 8.73
N LYS A 218 18.81 2.81 8.76
CA LYS A 218 19.17 3.50 10.01
C LYS A 218 17.96 4.14 10.67
N LEU A 219 17.08 4.75 9.86
CA LEU A 219 15.83 5.34 10.35
C LEU A 219 14.80 4.26 10.75
N ASN A 220 14.83 3.10 10.11
CA ASN A 220 13.87 2.02 10.33
C ASN A 220 14.59 0.69 10.69
N PRO A 221 15.26 0.62 11.85
CA PRO A 221 16.18 -0.48 12.18
C PRO A 221 15.50 -1.85 12.36
N SER A 222 14.20 -1.87 12.64
CA SER A 222 13.40 -3.09 12.79
C SER A 222 12.96 -3.72 11.47
N LEU A 223 13.14 -3.03 10.33
CA LEU A 223 12.64 -3.51 9.04
C LEU A 223 13.64 -4.45 8.37
N SER A 224 13.14 -5.62 7.95
CA SER A 224 13.90 -6.52 7.09
C SER A 224 13.98 -5.98 5.66
N VAL A 225 15.13 -6.18 5.02
CA VAL A 225 15.31 -5.87 3.59
C VAL A 225 15.14 -7.15 2.78
N THR A 226 14.17 -7.13 1.86
CA THR A 226 13.93 -8.21 0.89
C THR A 226 14.44 -7.77 -0.47
N VAL A 227 15.27 -8.60 -1.09
CA VAL A 227 15.75 -8.40 -2.46
C VAL A 227 14.91 -9.27 -3.39
N VAL A 228 14.34 -8.66 -4.43
CA VAL A 228 13.57 -9.35 -5.48
C VAL A 228 14.17 -9.12 -6.86
#